data_AF-A0A453E344-F1
#
_entry.id   AF-A0A453E344-F1
#
_cell.length_a   1.000
_cell.length_b   1.000
_cell.length_c   1.000
_cell.angle_alpha   90.00
_cell.angle_beta   90.00
_cell.angle_gamma   90.00
#
_symmetry.space_group_name_H-M   'P 1'
#
loop_
_entity.id
_entity.type
_entity.pdbx_description
1 polymer ?
#
loop_
_entity_poly.entity_id
_entity_poly.type
_entity_poly.pdbx_seq_one_letter_code
_entity_poly.pdbx_strand_id
1 'polypeptide(L)'
;QPGDVVPVNTIATVLKCLTKAPRVPAIDWGVIVRRCMKVEAQIPQKSTNHRDPTLLREECLYFSLAHADHISPLLQFLDDLTDLPRFRRLEMNVQSVLLQYLSHLMKLFSDSRSKKLYEDLAVYFCSHSSSYLDYSSEQRSMLRMSFWKGICKCLVEVVSEETDSFSYLKKCIECLLPLLNLCNDGQPEFVDEWSAAIKCLIVVQKSWPGDMLQVHSTTSLSEGEHVDAARKIIIRARLCFAGCVSALELGNLKTTILSTTADGVWWNVLVEVAAAVYSADNGIKKQWLLDALDIGCVTAHPSTALRFVGLLCGSCCVYMPLLIVNPTNVLSDLPVTLPSFLSSSIWNDLRNSAADKLWLLTTRIYTWAEQLTRGEGLPCHDHIHGSEAENATFLANMLRSTCFAVEDHLAVDKQLKLANLEAL
;
A
#
# COMPACT_ATOMS: atom_id res chain seq x y z
N GLN A 1 -12.09 -14.06 58.67
CA GLN A 1 -12.40 -14.96 57.54
C GLN A 1 -11.67 -14.42 56.33
N PRO A 2 -10.88 -15.24 55.59
CA PRO A 2 -10.38 -14.80 54.30
C PRO A 2 -11.61 -14.59 53.41
N GLY A 3 -11.90 -13.34 53.07
CA GLY A 3 -13.06 -13.00 52.25
C GLY A 3 -12.92 -13.64 50.88
N ASP A 4 -14.00 -14.26 50.39
CA ASP A 4 -14.10 -14.81 49.04
C ASP A 4 -13.59 -13.78 48.02
N VAL A 5 -12.43 -14.05 47.44
CA VAL A 5 -11.87 -13.22 46.38
C VAL A 5 -12.67 -13.52 45.12
N VAL A 6 -13.48 -12.55 44.68
CA VAL A 6 -14.26 -12.67 43.44
C VAL A 6 -13.30 -12.97 42.29
N PRO A 7 -13.54 -14.04 41.50
CA PRO A 7 -12.68 -14.37 40.37
C PRO A 7 -12.59 -13.23 39.35
N VAL A 8 -11.39 -12.97 38.84
CA VAL A 8 -11.09 -11.96 37.80
C VAL A 8 -12.03 -12.09 36.60
N ASN A 9 -12.36 -13.33 36.21
CA ASN A 9 -13.26 -13.64 35.10
C ASN A 9 -14.69 -13.15 35.32
N THR A 10 -15.18 -13.25 36.56
CA THR A 10 -16.49 -12.75 36.95
C THR A 10 -16.51 -11.23 36.83
N ILE A 11 -15.46 -10.56 37.30
CA ILE A 11 -15.33 -9.09 37.20
C ILE A 11 -15.30 -8.65 35.73
N ALA A 12 -14.50 -9.29 34.89
CA ALA A 12 -14.42 -8.96 33.47
C ALA A 12 -15.77 -9.16 32.76
N THR A 13 -16.49 -10.24 33.07
CA THR A 13 -17.82 -10.50 32.52
C THR A 13 -18.84 -9.45 32.98
N VAL A 14 -18.78 -9.05 34.26
CA VAL A 14 -19.65 -7.99 34.79
C VAL A 14 -19.37 -6.66 34.09
N LEU A 15 -18.10 -6.27 33.94
CA LEU A 15 -17.73 -5.06 33.22
C LEU A 15 -18.24 -5.08 31.78
N LYS A 16 -18.06 -6.20 31.07
CA LYS A 16 -18.58 -6.40 29.71
C LYS A 16 -20.08 -6.20 29.61
N CYS A 17 -20.84 -6.71 30.58
CA CYS A 17 -22.29 -6.50 30.65
C CYS A 17 -22.62 -5.04 30.91
N LEU A 18 -21.92 -4.39 31.84
CA LEU A 18 -22.13 -2.99 32.20
C LEU A 18 -21.74 -2.02 31.07
N THR A 19 -20.77 -2.35 30.24
CA THR A 19 -20.41 -1.60 29.03
C THR A 19 -21.62 -1.41 28.10
N LYS A 20 -22.54 -2.39 28.06
CA LYS A 20 -23.76 -2.33 27.25
C LYS A 20 -24.98 -1.77 28.00
N ALA A 21 -24.85 -1.52 29.29
CA ALA A 21 -25.96 -1.04 30.10
C ALA A 21 -26.20 0.46 29.82
N PRO A 22 -27.45 0.92 29.70
CA PRO A 22 -27.74 2.34 29.47
C PRO A 22 -27.47 3.21 30.70
N ARG A 23 -27.41 2.61 31.89
CA ARG A 23 -27.08 3.27 33.16
C ARG A 23 -26.28 2.31 34.02
N VAL A 24 -25.36 2.85 34.80
CA VAL A 24 -24.54 2.09 35.76
C VAL A 24 -24.88 2.48 37.20
N PRO A 25 -24.66 1.57 38.17
CA PRO A 25 -24.81 1.88 39.59
C PRO A 25 -24.04 3.16 40.01
N ALA A 26 -24.62 3.95 40.91
CA ALA A 26 -23.99 5.17 41.44
C ALA A 26 -22.88 4.84 42.45
N ILE A 27 -21.73 4.39 41.95
CA ILE A 27 -20.54 4.00 42.72
C ILE A 27 -19.32 4.73 42.14
N ASP A 28 -18.24 4.85 42.90
CA ASP A 28 -16.96 5.37 42.41
C ASP A 28 -16.29 4.38 41.46
N TRP A 29 -16.74 4.40 40.21
CA TRP A 29 -16.19 3.59 39.12
C TRP A 29 -14.72 3.89 38.83
N GLY A 30 -14.26 5.13 39.08
CA GLY A 30 -12.86 5.49 38.88
C GLY A 30 -11.94 4.70 39.80
N VAL A 31 -12.32 4.51 41.07
CA VAL A 31 -11.56 3.69 42.02
C VAL A 31 -11.58 2.21 41.62
N ILE A 32 -12.76 1.68 41.25
CA ILE A 32 -12.91 0.28 40.86
C ILE A 32 -12.05 -0.04 39.63
N VAL A 33 -12.19 0.73 38.56
CA VAL A 33 -11.45 0.55 37.31
C VAL A 33 -9.94 0.67 37.54
N ARG A 34 -9.48 1.70 38.27
CA ARG A 34 -8.05 1.85 38.60
C ARG A 34 -7.51 0.68 39.42
N ARG A 35 -8.33 0.08 40.28
CA ARG A 35 -7.94 -1.13 41.03
C ARG A 35 -7.85 -2.33 40.09
N CYS A 36 -8.85 -2.57 39.25
CA CYS A 36 -8.85 -3.65 38.27
C CYS A 36 -7.64 -3.58 37.33
N MET A 37 -7.25 -2.39 36.89
CA MET A 37 -6.04 -2.19 36.09
C MET A 37 -4.74 -2.54 36.83
N LYS A 38 -4.71 -2.47 38.16
CA LYS A 38 -3.52 -2.77 38.99
C LYS A 38 -3.40 -4.23 39.43
N VAL A 39 -4.48 -5.01 39.41
CA VAL A 39 -4.54 -6.38 39.97
C VAL A 39 -3.51 -7.34 39.36
N GLU A 40 -3.05 -7.08 38.13
CA GLU A 40 -2.03 -7.90 37.46
C GLU A 40 -0.62 -7.82 38.09
N ALA A 41 -0.31 -6.78 38.87
CA ALA A 41 1.01 -6.66 39.51
C ALA A 41 1.25 -7.68 40.65
N GLN A 42 0.26 -8.52 40.99
CA GLN A 42 0.27 -9.37 42.19
C GLN A 42 0.03 -10.87 41.93
N ILE A 43 -0.17 -11.31 40.67
CA ILE A 43 -0.48 -12.72 40.37
C ILE A 43 0.76 -13.41 39.78
N PRO A 44 1.38 -14.39 40.47
CA PRO A 44 2.52 -15.14 39.94
C PRO A 44 2.12 -16.02 38.74
N GLN A 45 2.98 -16.09 37.74
CA GLN A 45 2.87 -16.78 36.43
C GLN A 45 2.62 -18.32 36.44
N LYS A 46 2.12 -18.91 37.53
CA LYS A 46 1.88 -20.37 37.63
C LYS A 46 0.41 -20.68 37.95
N SER A 47 -0.48 -20.48 36.98
CA SER A 47 -1.76 -21.22 36.98
C SER A 47 -2.23 -21.46 35.55
N THR A 48 -2.12 -22.70 35.10
CA THR A 48 -2.24 -23.17 33.72
C THR A 48 -3.67 -23.40 33.22
N ASN A 49 -4.74 -22.84 33.83
CA ASN A 49 -6.12 -23.15 33.40
C ASN A 49 -7.17 -22.02 33.50
N HIS A 50 -6.79 -20.75 33.61
CA HIS A 50 -7.75 -19.63 33.57
C HIS A 50 -7.32 -18.57 32.55
N ARG A 51 -8.25 -18.24 31.66
CA ARG A 51 -8.12 -17.30 30.53
C ARG A 51 -7.56 -15.93 30.98
N ASP A 52 -6.84 -15.27 30.07
CA ASP A 52 -5.83 -14.25 30.35
C ASP A 52 -6.28 -13.02 31.17
N PRO A 53 -5.45 -12.54 32.12
CA PRO A 53 -5.64 -11.28 32.85
C PRO A 53 -5.64 -10.02 31.97
N THR A 54 -5.08 -10.09 30.76
CA THR A 54 -5.13 -9.03 29.73
C THR A 54 -6.57 -8.65 29.37
N LEU A 55 -7.50 -9.61 29.42
CA LEU A 55 -8.90 -9.41 29.10
C LEU A 55 -9.61 -8.50 30.11
N LEU A 56 -9.24 -8.52 31.41
CA LEU A 56 -9.86 -7.64 32.41
C LEU A 56 -9.51 -6.17 32.13
N ARG A 57 -8.26 -5.89 31.74
CA ARG A 57 -7.81 -4.53 31.44
C ARG A 57 -8.47 -3.97 30.18
N GLU A 58 -8.66 -4.80 29.16
CA GLU A 58 -9.43 -4.43 27.97
C GLU A 58 -10.89 -4.13 28.33
N GLU A 59 -11.55 -4.97 29.13
CA GLU A 59 -12.94 -4.72 29.56
C GLU A 59 -13.05 -3.46 30.45
N CYS A 60 -12.02 -3.14 31.25
CA CYS A 60 -11.93 -1.85 31.96
C CYS A 60 -11.88 -0.66 31.00
N LEU A 61 -11.12 -0.77 29.91
CA LEU A 61 -11.06 0.27 28.87
C LEU A 61 -12.40 0.41 28.15
N TYR A 62 -13.00 -0.69 27.70
CA TYR A 62 -14.28 -0.65 26.99
C TYR A 62 -15.38 -0.04 27.87
N PHE A 63 -15.44 -0.44 29.14
CA PHE A 63 -16.34 0.14 30.11
C PHE A 63 -16.10 1.65 30.29
N SER A 64 -14.84 2.07 30.43
CA SER A 64 -14.49 3.47 30.59
C SER A 64 -14.86 4.30 29.36
N LEU A 65 -14.57 3.80 28.15
CA LEU A 65 -14.91 4.46 26.89
C LEU A 65 -16.43 4.60 26.69
N ALA A 66 -17.23 3.65 27.16
CA ALA A 66 -18.68 3.68 27.02
C ALA A 66 -19.39 4.66 27.96
N HIS A 67 -18.79 4.99 29.11
CA HIS A 67 -19.44 5.75 30.19
C HIS A 67 -18.72 7.04 30.61
N ALA A 68 -17.58 7.36 29.98
CA ALA A 68 -16.77 8.54 30.34
C ALA A 68 -17.47 9.89 30.04
N ASP A 69 -18.46 9.90 29.15
CA ASP A 69 -19.28 11.07 28.84
C ASP A 69 -20.16 11.53 30.03
N HIS A 70 -20.49 10.61 30.94
CA HIS A 70 -21.36 10.88 32.08
C HIS A 70 -20.69 10.63 33.43
N ILE A 71 -19.51 10.00 33.44
CA ILE A 71 -18.78 9.65 34.67
C ILE A 71 -17.38 10.27 34.64
N SER A 72 -17.26 11.46 35.23
CA SER A 72 -16.01 12.24 35.28
C SER A 72 -14.78 11.45 35.77
N PRO A 73 -14.86 10.58 36.81
CA PRO A 73 -13.72 9.76 37.21
C PRO A 73 -13.20 8.79 36.13
N LEU A 74 -14.05 8.34 35.20
CA LEU A 74 -13.65 7.49 34.07
C LEU A 74 -13.00 8.32 32.96
N LEU A 75 -13.50 9.54 32.72
CA LEU A 75 -12.85 10.48 31.80
C LEU A 75 -11.44 10.84 32.26
N GLN A 76 -11.26 11.16 33.54
CA GLN A 76 -9.93 11.44 34.11
C GLN A 76 -9.01 10.22 33.99
N PHE A 77 -9.54 9.02 34.20
CA PHE A 77 -8.78 7.79 34.03
C PHE A 77 -8.32 7.59 32.58
N LEU A 78 -9.16 7.85 31.59
CA LEU A 78 -8.78 7.79 30.17
C LEU A 78 -7.74 8.87 29.82
N ASP A 79 -7.87 10.07 30.36
CA ASP A 79 -6.89 11.14 30.18
C ASP A 79 -5.51 10.73 30.73
N ASP A 80 -5.47 10.22 31.96
CA ASP A 80 -4.24 9.73 32.59
C ASP A 80 -3.58 8.60 31.78
N LEU A 81 -4.37 7.69 31.20
CA LEU A 81 -3.86 6.57 30.39
C LEU A 81 -3.30 7.01 29.04
N THR A 82 -3.85 8.08 28.48
CA THR A 82 -3.48 8.61 27.17
C THR A 82 -2.40 9.68 27.25
N ASP A 83 -1.93 10.04 28.45
CA ASP A 83 -0.71 10.83 28.63
C ASP A 83 0.51 9.97 28.22
N LEU A 84 1.40 10.54 27.40
CA LEU A 84 2.46 9.80 26.71
C LEU A 84 3.36 8.94 27.63
N PRO A 85 3.84 9.42 28.79
CA PRO A 85 4.63 8.60 29.72
C PRO A 85 3.87 7.40 30.27
N ARG A 86 2.55 7.51 30.45
CA ARG A 86 1.71 6.42 30.93
C ARG A 86 1.40 5.45 29.80
N PHE A 87 1.01 5.97 28.63
CA PHE A 87 0.73 5.18 27.43
C PHE A 87 1.89 4.25 27.07
N ARG A 88 3.13 4.77 27.11
CA ARG A 88 4.36 3.99 26.83
C ARG A 88 4.56 2.77 27.72
N ARG A 89 3.99 2.75 28.93
CA ARG A 89 4.12 1.67 29.92
C ARG A 89 2.95 0.69 29.89
N LEU A 90 1.95 0.94 29.05
CA LEU A 90 0.81 0.05 28.91
C LEU A 90 1.20 -1.18 28.09
N GLU A 91 0.50 -2.29 28.35
CA GLU A 91 0.60 -3.48 27.52
C GLU A 91 0.08 -3.20 26.11
N MET A 92 0.63 -3.93 25.14
CA MET A 92 0.34 -3.74 23.72
C MET A 92 -1.16 -3.82 23.40
N ASN A 93 -1.91 -4.75 24.00
CA ASN A 93 -3.36 -4.85 23.78
C ASN A 93 -4.11 -3.60 24.24
N VAL A 94 -3.73 -3.05 25.39
CA VAL A 94 -4.31 -1.83 25.96
C VAL A 94 -3.96 -0.63 25.08
N GLN A 95 -2.72 -0.55 24.60
CA GLN A 95 -2.31 0.46 23.61
C GLN A 95 -3.13 0.35 22.32
N SER A 96 -3.29 -0.85 21.79
CA SER A 96 -4.06 -1.14 20.57
C SER A 96 -5.53 -0.72 20.70
N VAL A 97 -6.18 -1.02 21.83
CA VAL A 97 -7.56 -0.61 22.08
C VAL A 97 -7.68 0.92 22.12
N LEU A 98 -6.80 1.62 22.84
CA LEU A 98 -6.82 3.08 22.89
C LEU A 98 -6.64 3.70 21.49
N LEU A 99 -5.73 3.16 20.68
CA LEU A 99 -5.51 3.58 19.30
C LEU A 99 -6.73 3.32 18.41
N GLN A 100 -7.43 2.20 18.58
CA GLN A 100 -8.61 1.87 17.77
C GLN A 100 -9.83 2.75 18.09
N TYR A 101 -9.89 3.30 19.31
CA TYR A 101 -11.00 4.11 19.83
C TYR A 101 -10.69 5.61 19.88
N LEU A 102 -9.69 6.07 19.10
CA LEU A 102 -9.34 7.49 19.00
C LEU A 102 -10.54 8.39 18.64
N SER A 103 -11.49 7.93 17.82
CA SER A 103 -12.69 8.70 17.49
C SER A 103 -13.58 8.99 18.70
N HIS A 104 -13.63 8.07 19.68
CA HIS A 104 -14.40 8.24 20.91
C HIS A 104 -13.67 9.18 21.86
N LEU A 105 -12.35 9.00 22.02
CA LEU A 105 -11.51 9.88 22.84
C LEU A 105 -11.58 11.32 22.33
N MET A 106 -11.59 11.52 21.02
CA MET A 106 -11.71 12.82 20.39
C MET A 106 -13.06 13.51 20.65
N LYS A 107 -14.15 12.74 20.78
CA LYS A 107 -15.48 13.27 21.18
C LYS A 107 -15.54 13.63 22.68
N LEU A 108 -14.71 13.00 23.50
CA LEU A 108 -14.69 13.18 24.95
C LEU A 108 -13.75 14.30 25.40
N PHE A 109 -12.62 14.49 24.72
CA PHE A 109 -11.61 15.47 25.09
C PHE A 109 -11.85 16.83 24.45
N SER A 110 -11.34 17.88 25.10
CA SER A 110 -11.29 19.21 24.48
C SER A 110 -10.35 19.21 23.27
N ASP A 111 -10.56 20.13 22.32
CA ASP A 111 -9.72 20.23 21.12
C ASP A 111 -8.23 20.38 21.45
N SER A 112 -7.90 21.17 22.47
CA SER A 112 -6.52 21.35 22.95
C SER A 112 -5.89 20.03 23.44
N ARG A 113 -6.68 19.20 24.13
CA ARG A 113 -6.23 17.92 24.67
C ARG A 113 -6.12 16.87 23.57
N SER A 114 -7.08 16.84 22.65
CA SER A 114 -7.06 16.01 21.45
C SER A 114 -5.82 16.31 20.62
N LYS A 115 -5.55 17.58 20.32
CA LYS A 115 -4.34 17.99 19.60
C LYS A 115 -3.07 17.46 20.28
N LYS A 116 -2.92 17.65 21.59
CA LYS A 116 -1.79 17.12 22.36
C LYS A 116 -1.68 15.60 22.22
N LEU A 117 -2.80 14.86 22.31
CA LEU A 117 -2.81 13.40 22.17
C LEU A 117 -2.24 12.95 20.83
N TYR A 118 -2.69 13.53 19.72
CA TYR A 118 -2.23 13.15 18.39
C TYR A 118 -0.77 13.53 18.13
N GLU A 119 -0.33 14.69 18.64
CA GLU A 119 1.08 15.10 18.61
C GLU A 119 1.96 14.11 19.40
N ASP A 120 1.54 13.73 20.61
CA ASP A 120 2.23 12.76 21.45
C ASP A 120 2.31 11.36 20.78
N LEU A 121 1.23 10.93 20.13
CA LEU A 121 1.19 9.68 19.37
C LEU A 121 2.10 9.72 18.14
N ALA A 122 2.11 10.81 17.39
CA ALA A 122 3.04 10.97 16.27
C ALA A 122 4.51 10.85 16.75
N VAL A 123 4.86 11.48 17.87
CA VAL A 123 6.18 11.35 18.49
C VAL A 123 6.46 9.91 18.93
N TYR A 124 5.46 9.22 19.49
CA TYR A 124 5.60 7.83 19.93
C TYR A 124 5.96 6.88 18.78
N PHE A 125 5.35 7.03 17.60
CA PHE A 125 5.61 6.14 16.46
C PHE A 125 6.85 6.52 15.64
N CYS A 126 7.22 7.82 15.60
CA CYS A 126 8.29 8.32 14.73
C CYS A 126 9.62 8.58 15.44
N SER A 127 9.66 8.64 16.78
CA SER A 127 10.89 8.90 17.50
C SER A 127 11.83 7.68 17.52
N HIS A 128 13.10 7.91 17.19
CA HIS A 128 14.18 6.93 17.26
C HIS A 128 14.51 6.46 18.69
N SER A 129 14.01 7.16 19.72
CA SER A 129 14.17 6.82 21.14
C SER A 129 12.90 6.25 21.78
N SER A 130 11.91 5.90 20.97
CA SER A 130 10.63 5.39 21.48
C SER A 130 10.72 3.95 21.94
N SER A 131 10.07 3.62 23.06
CA SER A 131 9.91 2.23 23.53
C SER A 131 9.09 1.36 22.57
N TYR A 132 8.38 1.99 21.63
CA TYR A 132 7.78 1.31 20.48
C TYR A 132 8.79 0.46 19.68
N LEU A 133 10.05 0.90 19.63
CA LEU A 133 11.12 0.19 18.95
C LEU A 133 11.60 -1.06 19.71
N ASP A 134 11.14 -1.32 20.93
CA ASP A 134 11.45 -2.56 21.65
C ASP A 134 10.58 -3.74 21.18
N TYR A 135 9.46 -3.46 20.49
CA TYR A 135 8.56 -4.48 19.96
C TYR A 135 9.09 -5.16 18.70
N SER A 136 8.65 -6.40 18.43
CA SER A 136 8.88 -7.11 17.16
C SER A 136 8.15 -6.46 15.98
N SER A 137 8.53 -6.79 14.74
CA SER A 137 7.92 -6.22 13.53
C SER A 137 6.41 -6.46 13.46
N GLU A 138 5.95 -7.67 13.78
CA GLU A 138 4.53 -8.04 13.84
C GLU A 138 3.76 -7.20 14.87
N GLN A 139 4.29 -7.09 16.10
CA GLN A 139 3.71 -6.30 17.17
C GLN A 139 3.62 -4.81 16.81
N ARG A 140 4.67 -4.27 16.19
CA ARG A 140 4.68 -2.90 15.69
C ARG A 140 3.61 -2.70 14.61
N SER A 141 3.46 -3.65 13.69
CA SER A 141 2.42 -3.62 12.66
C SER A 141 1.02 -3.64 13.26
N MET A 142 0.77 -4.46 14.30
CA MET A 142 -0.52 -4.48 15.01
C MET A 142 -0.89 -3.11 15.61
N LEU A 143 0.08 -2.43 16.23
CA LEU A 143 -0.13 -1.08 16.79
C LEU A 143 -0.39 -0.05 15.69
N ARG A 144 0.42 -0.04 14.62
CA ARG A 144 0.21 0.87 13.48
C ARG A 144 -1.14 0.63 12.80
N MET A 145 -1.53 -0.63 12.59
CA MET A 145 -2.86 -0.98 12.07
C MET A 145 -3.98 -0.45 12.97
N SER A 146 -3.83 -0.57 14.29
CA SER A 146 -4.81 -0.04 15.25
C SER A 146 -4.91 1.47 15.15
N PHE A 147 -3.78 2.15 15.00
CA PHE A 147 -3.72 3.61 14.82
C PHE A 147 -4.38 4.04 13.49
N TRP A 148 -4.08 3.37 12.37
CA TRP A 148 -4.73 3.59 11.08
C TRP A 148 -6.25 3.46 11.17
N LYS A 149 -6.75 2.41 11.84
CA LYS A 149 -8.19 2.20 12.06
C LYS A 149 -8.82 3.31 12.90
N GLY A 150 -8.11 3.76 13.94
CA GLY A 150 -8.54 4.88 14.79
C GLY A 150 -8.67 6.18 14.02
N ILE A 151 -7.60 6.60 13.32
CA ILE A 151 -7.58 7.80 12.48
C ILE A 151 -8.70 7.74 11.44
N CYS A 152 -8.86 6.61 10.75
CA CYS A 152 -9.90 6.42 9.75
C CYS A 152 -11.31 6.68 10.33
N LYS A 153 -11.59 6.20 11.56
CA LYS A 153 -12.87 6.48 12.23
C LYS A 153 -13.02 7.96 12.58
N CYS A 154 -11.96 8.64 13.02
CA CYS A 154 -12.01 10.08 13.32
C CYS A 154 -12.41 10.88 12.08
N LEU A 155 -11.82 10.55 10.93
CA LEU A 155 -12.10 11.21 9.65
C LEU A 155 -13.53 10.96 9.15
N VAL A 156 -14.13 9.80 9.46
CA VAL A 156 -15.51 9.49 9.05
C VAL A 156 -16.54 10.08 10.02
N GLU A 157 -16.27 10.03 11.33
CA GLU A 157 -17.30 10.29 12.36
C GLU A 157 -17.23 11.68 12.99
N VAL A 158 -16.09 12.36 12.96
CA VAL A 158 -15.83 13.52 13.83
C VAL A 158 -15.38 14.75 13.04
N VAL A 159 -14.51 14.56 12.05
CA VAL A 159 -13.77 15.66 11.44
C VAL A 159 -14.44 16.13 10.15
N SER A 160 -14.71 17.44 10.08
CA SER A 160 -14.98 18.17 8.84
C SER A 160 -13.69 18.86 8.37
N GLU A 161 -13.55 19.08 7.06
CA GLU A 161 -12.36 19.64 6.41
C GLU A 161 -11.95 21.02 6.99
N GLU A 162 -12.92 21.78 7.48
CA GLU A 162 -12.74 23.13 8.01
C GLU A 162 -12.26 23.16 9.47
N THR A 163 -12.12 22.01 10.11
CA THR A 163 -11.76 21.94 11.54
C THR A 163 -10.24 21.87 11.75
N ASP A 164 -9.75 22.56 12.77
CA ASP A 164 -8.34 22.46 13.24
C ASP A 164 -7.92 21.00 13.49
N SER A 165 -8.91 20.17 13.81
CA SER A 165 -8.84 18.73 14.00
C SER A 165 -8.25 17.95 12.82
N PHE A 166 -8.54 18.38 11.60
CA PHE A 166 -8.01 17.77 10.39
C PHE A 166 -6.49 17.92 10.29
N SER A 167 -5.95 19.07 10.73
CA SER A 167 -4.54 19.41 10.57
C SER A 167 -3.60 18.46 11.34
N TYR A 168 -3.94 18.08 12.57
CA TYR A 168 -3.11 17.16 13.36
C TYR A 168 -3.34 15.69 13.00
N LEU A 169 -4.54 15.30 12.57
CA LEU A 169 -4.76 13.96 12.01
C LEU A 169 -3.93 13.74 10.76
N LYS A 170 -3.82 14.77 9.91
CA LYS A 170 -2.98 14.72 8.74
C LYS A 170 -1.51 14.52 9.09
N LYS A 171 -0.99 15.22 10.10
CA LYS A 171 0.38 14.99 10.58
C LYS A 171 0.60 13.54 11.03
N CYS A 172 -0.38 12.92 11.68
CA CYS A 172 -0.30 11.50 12.04
C CYS A 172 -0.23 10.59 10.81
N ILE A 173 -1.01 10.87 9.76
CA ILE A 173 -0.98 10.12 8.50
C ILE A 173 0.38 10.26 7.81
N GLU A 174 0.90 11.48 7.73
CA GLU A 174 2.24 11.78 7.19
C GLU A 174 3.34 11.04 7.96
N CYS A 175 3.19 10.93 9.28
CA CYS A 175 4.09 10.18 10.15
C CYS A 175 4.00 8.66 9.94
N LEU A 176 2.81 8.11 9.68
CA LEU A 176 2.61 6.67 9.54
C LEU A 176 2.97 6.14 8.14
N LEU A 177 2.84 6.94 7.10
CA LEU A 177 3.10 6.53 5.72
C LEU A 177 4.49 5.94 5.48
N PRO A 178 5.59 6.57 5.95
CA PRO A 178 6.93 6.01 5.78
C PRO A 178 7.15 4.66 6.47
N LEU A 179 6.26 4.29 7.40
CA LEU A 179 6.33 3.05 8.18
C LEU A 179 5.65 1.85 7.49
N LEU A 180 5.00 2.08 6.34
CA LEU A 180 4.44 1.00 5.51
C LEU A 180 5.56 0.30 4.75
N ASN A 181 6.06 -0.79 5.30
CA ASN A 181 7.17 -1.51 4.70
C ASN A 181 6.76 -2.39 3.51
N LEU A 182 7.70 -2.54 2.59
CA LEU A 182 7.65 -3.46 1.47
C LEU A 182 8.72 -4.54 1.68
N CYS A 183 8.39 -5.78 1.34
CA CYS A 183 9.33 -6.87 1.19
C CYS A 183 10.25 -6.63 -0.02
N ASN A 184 11.33 -7.41 -0.14
CA ASN A 184 12.27 -7.30 -1.26
C ASN A 184 11.63 -7.59 -2.63
N ASP A 185 10.59 -8.42 -2.64
CA ASP A 185 9.77 -8.70 -3.83
C ASP A 185 8.75 -7.58 -4.12
N GLY A 186 8.72 -6.54 -3.29
CA GLY A 186 7.81 -5.40 -3.33
C GLY A 186 6.43 -5.65 -2.74
N GLN A 187 6.17 -6.79 -2.14
CA GLN A 187 4.85 -7.05 -1.55
C GLN A 187 4.75 -6.29 -0.22
N PRO A 188 3.53 -5.90 0.19
CA PRO A 188 3.30 -5.44 1.56
C PRO A 188 3.87 -6.42 2.59
N GLU A 189 4.77 -5.97 3.47
CA GLU A 189 5.27 -6.82 4.57
C GLU A 189 4.10 -7.31 5.45
N PHE A 190 3.13 -6.42 5.70
CA PHE A 190 1.93 -6.70 6.47
C PHE A 190 0.66 -6.27 5.70
N VAL A 191 0.03 -7.21 5.01
CA VAL A 191 -1.14 -6.96 4.14
C VAL A 191 -2.30 -6.31 4.89
N ASP A 192 -2.56 -6.71 6.14
CA ASP A 192 -3.65 -6.16 6.96
C ASP A 192 -3.43 -4.70 7.34
N GLU A 193 -2.18 -4.33 7.66
CA GLU A 193 -1.80 -2.95 7.96
C GLU A 193 -1.97 -2.08 6.72
N TRP A 194 -1.44 -2.54 5.58
CA TRP A 194 -1.61 -1.86 4.31
C TRP A 194 -3.08 -1.68 3.93
N SER A 195 -3.91 -2.71 4.14
CA SER A 195 -5.35 -2.63 3.90
C SER A 195 -6.03 -1.58 4.80
N ALA A 196 -5.62 -1.47 6.07
CA ALA A 196 -6.12 -0.44 6.98
C ALA A 196 -5.67 0.97 6.56
N ALA A 197 -4.40 1.11 6.14
CA ALA A 197 -3.86 2.38 5.66
C ALA A 197 -4.56 2.84 4.37
N ILE A 198 -4.72 1.97 3.38
CA ILE A 198 -5.43 2.29 2.12
C ILE A 198 -6.88 2.72 2.41
N LYS A 199 -7.60 2.01 3.30
CA LYS A 199 -8.96 2.42 3.72
C LYS A 199 -8.96 3.83 4.33
N CYS A 200 -7.99 4.14 5.17
CA CYS A 200 -7.85 5.48 5.76
C CYS A 200 -7.59 6.53 4.66
N LEU A 201 -6.64 6.27 3.76
CA LEU A 201 -6.25 7.19 2.68
C LEU A 201 -7.38 7.43 1.68
N ILE A 202 -8.23 6.44 1.41
CA ILE A 202 -9.45 6.59 0.60
C ILE A 202 -10.38 7.66 1.20
N VAL A 203 -10.54 7.67 2.52
CA VAL A 203 -11.36 8.68 3.21
C VAL A 203 -10.69 10.04 3.11
N VAL A 204 -9.38 10.11 3.37
CA VAL A 204 -8.60 11.35 3.32
C VAL A 204 -8.61 11.99 1.94
N GLN A 205 -8.46 11.21 0.87
CA GLN A 205 -8.30 11.71 -0.50
C GLN A 205 -9.53 12.50 -0.98
N LYS A 206 -10.74 12.19 -0.46
CA LYS A 206 -11.95 12.98 -0.75
C LYS A 206 -11.84 14.43 -0.28
N SER A 207 -11.07 14.64 0.79
CA SER A 207 -10.86 15.91 1.48
C SER A 207 -9.47 16.53 1.28
N TRP A 208 -8.51 15.75 0.79
CA TRP A 208 -7.10 16.13 0.66
C TRP A 208 -6.53 15.61 -0.66
N PRO A 209 -6.66 16.37 -1.76
CA PRO A 209 -5.96 16.05 -3.00
C PRO A 209 -4.53 16.60 -2.94
N GLY A 210 -3.51 15.78 -3.22
CA GLY A 210 -2.40 16.25 -4.06
C GLY A 210 -0.96 16.09 -3.56
N ASP A 211 -0.59 16.49 -2.34
CA ASP A 211 0.84 16.75 -2.06
C ASP A 211 1.63 15.60 -1.42
N MET A 212 1.00 14.78 -0.58
CA MET A 212 1.74 13.84 0.28
C MET A 212 2.32 12.63 -0.47
N LEU A 213 1.68 12.23 -1.56
CA LEU A 213 2.13 11.10 -2.38
C LEU A 213 2.95 11.57 -3.58
N GLN A 214 3.37 12.83 -3.65
CA GLN A 214 4.21 13.29 -4.78
C GLN A 214 5.48 12.46 -4.87
N VAL A 215 5.71 11.94 -6.07
CA VAL A 215 6.94 11.23 -6.44
C VAL A 215 7.73 12.22 -7.26
N HIS A 216 8.85 12.68 -6.72
CA HIS A 216 9.77 13.52 -7.49
C HIS A 216 10.49 12.63 -8.49
N SER A 217 10.30 12.90 -9.77
CA SER A 217 10.99 12.19 -10.84
C SER A 217 12.47 12.59 -10.83
N THR A 218 13.33 11.74 -10.28
CA THR A 218 14.78 11.84 -10.48
C THR A 218 15.31 10.56 -11.10
N THR A 219 16.19 10.72 -12.08
CA THR A 219 16.81 9.65 -12.87
C THR A 219 17.90 8.88 -12.11
N SER A 220 18.18 9.25 -10.86
CA SER A 220 19.09 8.54 -9.96
C SER A 220 18.54 8.63 -8.53
N LEU A 221 17.78 7.61 -8.12
CA LEU A 221 17.31 7.46 -6.75
C LEU A 221 18.33 6.62 -5.97
N SER A 222 18.63 7.01 -4.73
CA SER A 222 19.26 6.09 -3.78
C SER A 222 18.33 4.90 -3.48
N GLU A 223 18.85 3.78 -2.96
CA GLU A 223 18.03 2.60 -2.64
C GLU A 223 16.84 2.94 -1.72
N GLY A 224 17.05 3.83 -0.74
CA GLY A 224 15.98 4.31 0.16
C GLY A 224 14.92 5.14 -0.56
N GLU A 225 15.32 6.00 -1.49
CA GLU A 225 14.38 6.81 -2.30
C GLU A 225 13.64 5.95 -3.33
N HIS A 226 14.27 4.88 -3.83
CA HIS A 226 13.64 3.91 -4.73
C HIS A 226 12.49 3.17 -4.03
N VAL A 227 12.72 2.67 -2.81
CA VAL A 227 11.66 2.00 -2.03
C VAL A 227 10.53 2.97 -1.66
N ASP A 228 10.86 4.21 -1.29
CA ASP A 228 9.84 5.22 -0.98
C ASP A 228 9.00 5.60 -2.22
N ALA A 229 9.64 5.79 -3.37
CA ALA A 229 8.95 6.02 -4.63
C ALA A 229 8.02 4.86 -4.99
N ALA A 230 8.51 3.62 -4.90
CA ALA A 230 7.71 2.43 -5.15
C ALA A 230 6.48 2.36 -4.24
N ARG A 231 6.67 2.57 -2.92
CA ARG A 231 5.58 2.63 -1.94
C ARG A 231 4.53 3.66 -2.31
N LYS A 232 4.94 4.89 -2.62
CA LYS A 232 4.02 5.98 -3.02
C LYS A 232 3.25 5.63 -4.30
N ILE A 233 3.91 5.04 -5.29
CA ILE A 233 3.26 4.62 -6.54
C ILE A 233 2.26 3.49 -6.27
N ILE A 234 2.62 2.48 -5.48
CA ILE A 234 1.72 1.38 -5.11
C ILE A 234 0.47 1.92 -4.38
N ILE A 235 0.66 2.84 -3.43
CA ILE A 235 -0.46 3.48 -2.73
C ILE A 235 -1.36 4.22 -3.74
N ARG A 236 -0.79 5.03 -4.63
CA ARG A 236 -1.56 5.73 -5.68
C ARG A 236 -2.31 4.76 -6.59
N ALA A 237 -1.67 3.67 -6.99
CA ALA A 237 -2.27 2.64 -7.83
C ALA A 237 -3.48 2.00 -7.14
N ARG A 238 -3.36 1.65 -5.85
CA ARG A 238 -4.48 1.10 -5.06
C ARG A 238 -5.61 2.11 -4.84
N LEU A 239 -5.29 3.39 -4.65
CA LEU A 239 -6.31 4.46 -4.57
C LEU A 239 -7.04 4.65 -5.90
N CYS A 240 -6.32 4.56 -7.02
CA CYS A 240 -6.90 4.60 -8.37
C CYS A 240 -7.80 3.39 -8.62
N PHE A 241 -7.36 2.18 -8.27
CA PHE A 241 -8.15 0.96 -8.38
C PHE A 241 -9.45 1.03 -7.56
N ALA A 242 -9.40 1.67 -6.39
CA ALA A 242 -10.57 1.93 -5.56
C ALA A 242 -11.50 3.04 -6.10
N GLY A 243 -11.18 3.64 -7.25
CA GLY A 243 -11.95 4.72 -7.87
C GLY A 243 -11.89 6.07 -7.16
N CYS A 244 -10.93 6.24 -6.24
CA CYS A 244 -10.80 7.46 -5.43
C CYS A 244 -9.90 8.52 -6.07
N VAL A 245 -9.05 8.10 -7.01
CA VAL A 245 -8.09 8.94 -7.73
C VAL A 245 -8.23 8.65 -9.22
N SER A 246 -8.07 9.66 -10.06
CA SER A 246 -8.08 9.46 -11.52
C SER A 246 -6.85 8.67 -11.97
N ALA A 247 -7.04 7.69 -12.85
CA ALA A 247 -5.95 6.98 -13.51
C ALA A 247 -5.04 7.92 -14.36
N LEU A 248 -5.51 9.14 -14.64
CA LEU A 248 -4.68 10.20 -15.25
C LEU A 248 -3.55 10.67 -14.33
N GLU A 249 -3.72 10.64 -13.00
CA GLU A 249 -2.67 11.05 -12.06
C GLU A 249 -1.49 10.08 -12.06
N LEU A 250 -1.74 8.78 -12.28
CA LEU A 250 -0.70 7.80 -12.56
C LEU A 250 -0.01 8.07 -13.90
N GLY A 251 -0.73 8.68 -14.84
CA GLY A 251 -0.22 9.08 -16.15
C GLY A 251 1.00 9.99 -16.07
N ASN A 252 1.05 10.88 -15.08
CA ASN A 252 2.18 11.78 -14.86
C ASN A 252 3.46 11.04 -14.43
N LEU A 253 3.34 9.80 -13.97
CA LEU A 253 4.45 8.97 -13.51
C LEU A 253 4.87 7.91 -14.53
N LYS A 254 4.23 7.85 -15.71
CA LYS A 254 4.49 6.85 -16.77
C LYS A 254 5.97 6.70 -17.07
N THR A 255 6.65 7.81 -17.37
CA THR A 255 8.07 7.79 -17.71
C THR A 255 8.87 7.18 -16.57
N THR A 256 8.70 7.66 -15.32
CA THR A 256 9.41 7.12 -14.15
C THR A 256 9.09 5.65 -13.88
N ILE A 257 7.84 5.21 -14.04
CA ILE A 257 7.43 3.82 -13.80
C ILE A 257 8.09 2.89 -14.84
N LEU A 258 8.05 3.29 -16.10
CA LEU A 258 8.40 2.45 -17.25
C LEU A 258 9.87 2.56 -17.67
N SER A 259 10.60 3.57 -17.16
CA SER A 259 12.03 3.75 -17.41
C SER A 259 12.93 3.17 -16.32
N THR A 260 12.39 2.70 -15.21
CA THR A 260 13.17 2.13 -14.09
C THR A 260 13.29 0.61 -14.25
N THR A 261 14.37 0.02 -13.75
CA THR A 261 14.55 -1.45 -13.75
C THR A 261 13.41 -2.13 -13.01
N ALA A 262 12.87 -3.23 -13.57
CA ALA A 262 11.74 -3.95 -12.99
C ALA A 262 12.16 -4.96 -11.90
N ASP A 263 13.26 -4.70 -11.18
CA ASP A 263 13.84 -5.60 -10.20
C ASP A 263 13.30 -5.36 -8.77
N GLY A 264 13.32 -6.43 -7.97
CA GLY A 264 12.85 -6.42 -6.58
C GLY A 264 11.48 -5.78 -6.43
N VAL A 265 11.46 -4.65 -5.72
CA VAL A 265 10.25 -3.91 -5.36
C VAL A 265 9.49 -3.39 -6.59
N TRP A 266 10.21 -3.06 -7.66
CA TRP A 266 9.63 -2.36 -8.81
C TRP A 266 8.74 -3.27 -9.67
N TRP A 267 8.93 -4.59 -9.61
CA TRP A 267 8.01 -5.53 -10.25
C TRP A 267 6.57 -5.33 -9.76
N ASN A 268 6.37 -5.20 -8.45
CA ASN A 268 5.03 -5.00 -7.90
C ASN A 268 4.47 -3.60 -8.18
N VAL A 269 5.32 -2.61 -8.40
CA VAL A 269 4.86 -1.32 -8.94
C VAL A 269 4.16 -1.53 -10.28
N LEU A 270 4.76 -2.32 -11.19
CA LEU A 270 4.14 -2.62 -12.49
C LEU A 270 2.82 -3.39 -12.33
N VAL A 271 2.78 -4.38 -11.43
CA VAL A 271 1.57 -5.19 -11.18
C VAL A 271 0.42 -4.34 -10.65
N GLU A 272 0.67 -3.52 -9.63
CA GLU A 272 -0.36 -2.67 -9.01
C GLU A 272 -0.84 -1.57 -9.97
N VAL A 273 0.07 -0.96 -10.74
CA VAL A 273 -0.30 0.03 -11.78
C VAL A 273 -1.10 -0.63 -12.90
N ALA A 274 -0.73 -1.83 -13.35
CA ALA A 274 -1.50 -2.56 -14.36
C ALA A 274 -2.91 -2.91 -13.85
N ALA A 275 -3.06 -3.31 -12.59
CA ALA A 275 -4.37 -3.54 -11.98
C ALA A 275 -5.21 -2.25 -11.92
N ALA A 276 -4.60 -1.11 -11.56
CA ALA A 276 -5.27 0.18 -11.58
C ALA A 276 -5.74 0.58 -12.99
N VAL A 277 -4.89 0.44 -14.00
CA VAL A 277 -5.24 0.73 -15.40
C VAL A 277 -6.28 -0.24 -15.95
N TYR A 278 -6.25 -1.51 -15.53
CA TYR A 278 -7.27 -2.50 -15.88
C TYR A 278 -8.68 -2.06 -15.43
N SER A 279 -8.79 -1.42 -14.25
CA SER A 279 -10.06 -0.90 -13.75
C SER A 279 -10.53 0.39 -14.43
N ALA A 280 -9.67 1.03 -15.24
CA ALA A 280 -9.95 2.31 -15.88
C ALA A 280 -10.69 2.18 -17.22
N ASP A 281 -11.14 3.33 -17.74
CA ASP A 281 -11.79 3.43 -19.05
C ASP A 281 -10.88 2.97 -20.20
N ASN A 282 -11.52 2.48 -21.27
CA ASN A 282 -10.80 2.00 -22.46
C ASN A 282 -9.89 3.07 -23.07
N GLY A 283 -10.29 4.35 -23.05
CA GLY A 283 -9.44 5.45 -23.53
C GLY A 283 -8.12 5.57 -22.77
N ILE A 284 -8.15 5.38 -21.45
CA ILE A 284 -6.95 5.41 -20.60
C ILE A 284 -6.08 4.19 -20.90
N LYS A 285 -6.68 2.99 -21.01
CA LYS A 285 -5.96 1.76 -21.41
C LYS A 285 -5.23 1.92 -22.75
N LYS A 286 -5.90 2.50 -23.76
CA LYS A 286 -5.29 2.80 -25.08
C LYS A 286 -4.05 3.67 -24.91
N GLN A 287 -4.18 4.75 -24.17
CA GLN A 287 -3.08 5.70 -23.98
C GLN A 287 -1.90 5.06 -23.22
N TRP A 288 -2.16 4.27 -22.18
CA TRP A 288 -1.12 3.55 -21.45
C TRP A 288 -0.37 2.53 -22.32
N LEU A 289 -1.07 1.83 -23.23
CA LEU A 289 -0.42 0.92 -24.16
C LEU A 289 0.52 1.66 -25.12
N LEU A 290 0.06 2.74 -25.76
CA LEU A 290 0.89 3.50 -26.70
C LEU A 290 2.09 4.15 -26.00
N ASP A 291 1.84 4.79 -24.85
CA ASP A 291 2.91 5.46 -24.10
C ASP A 291 3.95 4.45 -23.61
N ALA A 292 3.53 3.24 -23.22
CA ALA A 292 4.47 2.19 -22.84
C ALA A 292 5.34 1.71 -24.01
N LEU A 293 4.75 1.56 -25.19
CA LEU A 293 5.52 1.22 -26.40
C LEU A 293 6.47 2.35 -26.79
N ASP A 294 6.03 3.62 -26.70
CA ASP A 294 6.87 4.80 -26.98
C ASP A 294 8.03 4.93 -26.00
N ILE A 295 7.75 4.83 -24.70
CA ILE A 295 8.80 4.85 -23.68
C ILE A 295 9.75 3.68 -23.90
N GLY A 296 9.24 2.49 -24.23
CA GLY A 296 10.04 1.31 -24.61
C GLY A 296 11.02 1.60 -25.76
N CYS A 297 10.62 2.40 -26.75
CA CYS A 297 11.46 2.76 -27.89
C CYS A 297 12.65 3.66 -27.52
N VAL A 298 12.62 4.35 -26.37
CA VAL A 298 13.67 5.34 -26.00
C VAL A 298 14.37 5.04 -24.67
N THR A 299 13.73 4.30 -23.76
CA THR A 299 14.25 4.00 -22.42
C THR A 299 15.51 3.14 -22.46
N ALA A 300 16.38 3.27 -21.46
CA ALA A 300 17.51 2.38 -21.24
C ALA A 300 17.08 0.98 -20.77
N HIS A 301 15.86 0.83 -20.25
CA HIS A 301 15.31 -0.41 -19.69
C HIS A 301 14.04 -0.87 -20.43
N PRO A 302 14.13 -1.26 -21.71
CA PRO A 302 12.95 -1.57 -22.50
C PRO A 302 12.20 -2.82 -22.02
N SER A 303 12.86 -3.72 -21.27
CA SER A 303 12.18 -4.88 -20.68
C SER A 303 11.11 -4.49 -19.67
N THR A 304 11.30 -3.40 -18.91
CA THR A 304 10.30 -2.87 -17.98
C THR A 304 9.02 -2.46 -18.70
N ALA A 305 9.18 -1.67 -19.78
CA ALA A 305 8.05 -1.24 -20.60
C ALA A 305 7.31 -2.45 -21.20
N LEU A 306 8.04 -3.43 -21.72
CA LEU A 306 7.45 -4.66 -22.29
C LEU A 306 6.73 -5.51 -21.24
N ARG A 307 7.29 -5.63 -20.04
CA ARG A 307 6.64 -6.33 -18.92
C ARG A 307 5.31 -5.65 -18.57
N PHE A 308 5.27 -4.32 -18.52
CA PHE A 308 4.04 -3.59 -18.31
C PHE A 308 3.03 -3.80 -19.44
N VAL A 309 3.46 -3.77 -20.70
CA VAL A 309 2.60 -4.06 -21.86
C VAL A 309 2.01 -5.47 -21.74
N GLY A 310 2.81 -6.47 -21.37
CA GLY A 310 2.34 -7.83 -21.13
C GLY A 310 1.34 -7.92 -19.98
N LEU A 311 1.55 -7.22 -18.87
CA LEU A 311 0.59 -7.17 -17.75
C LEU A 311 -0.74 -6.56 -18.18
N LEU A 312 -0.70 -5.44 -18.92
CA LEU A 312 -1.90 -4.76 -19.40
C LEU A 312 -2.67 -5.61 -20.41
N CYS A 313 -1.98 -6.19 -21.39
CA CYS A 313 -2.61 -7.05 -22.40
C CYS A 313 -3.12 -8.35 -21.78
N GLY A 314 -2.35 -8.95 -20.87
CA GLY A 314 -2.70 -10.15 -20.14
C GLY A 314 -3.96 -9.96 -19.28
N SER A 315 -4.03 -8.86 -18.52
CA SER A 315 -5.21 -8.54 -17.70
C SER A 315 -6.47 -8.24 -18.51
N CYS A 316 -6.31 -7.73 -19.74
CA CYS A 316 -7.44 -7.35 -20.59
C CYS A 316 -7.80 -8.37 -21.69
N CYS A 317 -7.11 -9.51 -21.78
CA CYS A 317 -7.37 -10.54 -22.80
C CYS A 317 -8.23 -11.69 -22.25
N VAL A 318 -8.77 -12.50 -23.17
CA VAL A 318 -9.65 -13.63 -22.82
C VAL A 318 -8.95 -14.73 -22.02
N TYR A 319 -7.62 -14.77 -22.06
CA TYR A 319 -6.81 -15.79 -21.40
C TYR A 319 -6.46 -15.44 -19.95
N MET A 320 -6.82 -14.25 -19.45
CA MET A 320 -6.49 -13.76 -18.11
C MET A 320 -6.55 -14.83 -16.99
N PRO A 321 -7.59 -15.69 -16.88
CA PRO A 321 -7.68 -16.68 -15.80
C PRO A 321 -6.58 -17.75 -15.80
N LEU A 322 -5.88 -17.92 -16.92
CA LEU A 322 -4.85 -18.95 -17.14
C LEU A 322 -3.43 -18.39 -17.04
N LEU A 323 -3.27 -17.06 -17.01
CA LEU A 323 -1.96 -16.41 -17.04
C LEU A 323 -1.31 -16.40 -15.66
N ILE A 324 -0.01 -16.65 -15.64
CA ILE A 324 0.80 -16.59 -14.41
C ILE A 324 1.51 -15.24 -14.37
N VAL A 325 1.25 -14.47 -13.31
CA VAL A 325 1.85 -13.15 -13.12
C VAL A 325 3.26 -13.30 -12.58
N ASN A 326 4.25 -13.39 -13.47
CA ASN A 326 5.67 -13.29 -13.14
C ASN A 326 6.46 -12.57 -14.26
N PRO A 327 7.68 -12.07 -13.98
CA PRO A 327 8.41 -11.21 -14.92
C PRO A 327 8.73 -11.83 -16.28
N THR A 328 8.84 -13.16 -16.36
CA THR A 328 9.26 -13.88 -17.58
C THR A 328 8.06 -14.37 -18.38
N ASN A 329 7.07 -14.97 -17.71
CA ASN A 329 5.88 -15.52 -18.34
C ASN A 329 5.05 -14.40 -19.01
N VAL A 330 4.96 -13.25 -18.36
CA VAL A 330 4.27 -12.08 -18.93
C VAL A 330 4.86 -11.66 -20.29
N LEU A 331 6.18 -11.84 -20.47
CA LEU A 331 6.84 -11.59 -21.74
C LEU A 331 6.63 -12.76 -22.72
N SER A 332 6.76 -14.01 -22.28
CA SER A 332 6.54 -15.18 -23.15
C SER A 332 5.12 -15.27 -23.68
N ASP A 333 4.15 -14.78 -22.92
CA ASP A 333 2.73 -14.79 -23.26
C ASP A 333 2.35 -13.60 -24.16
N LEU A 334 3.25 -12.62 -24.35
CA LEU A 334 2.97 -11.41 -25.14
C LEU A 334 2.54 -11.69 -26.60
N PRO A 335 3.16 -12.64 -27.33
CA PRO A 335 2.73 -13.01 -28.68
C PRO A 335 1.28 -13.50 -28.77
N VAL A 336 0.68 -13.93 -27.66
CA VAL A 336 -0.71 -14.40 -27.61
C VAL A 336 -1.63 -13.34 -27.01
N THR A 337 -1.19 -12.68 -25.93
CA THR A 337 -2.00 -11.73 -25.17
C THR A 337 -2.20 -10.41 -25.92
N LEU A 338 -1.17 -9.89 -26.61
CA LEU A 338 -1.28 -8.62 -27.35
C LEU A 338 -2.23 -8.70 -28.55
N PRO A 339 -2.14 -9.70 -29.45
CA PRO A 339 -3.12 -9.84 -30.54
C PRO A 339 -4.53 -10.07 -30.01
N SER A 340 -4.68 -10.88 -28.96
CA SER A 340 -5.97 -11.12 -28.32
C SER A 340 -6.57 -9.82 -27.77
N PHE A 341 -5.77 -9.00 -27.09
CA PHE A 341 -6.17 -7.68 -26.64
C PHE A 341 -6.63 -6.80 -27.81
N LEU A 342 -5.84 -6.73 -28.89
CA LEU A 342 -6.14 -5.91 -30.05
C LEU A 342 -7.33 -6.41 -30.87
N SER A 343 -7.69 -7.69 -30.80
CA SER A 343 -8.74 -8.33 -31.63
C SER A 343 -10.15 -7.73 -31.50
N SER A 344 -10.45 -7.06 -30.39
CA SER A 344 -11.73 -6.37 -30.18
C SER A 344 -11.85 -5.12 -31.04
N SER A 345 -13.06 -4.84 -31.53
CA SER A 345 -13.37 -3.64 -32.34
C SER A 345 -13.14 -2.33 -31.58
N ILE A 346 -13.10 -2.39 -30.25
CA ILE A 346 -12.77 -1.26 -29.37
C ILE A 346 -11.39 -0.69 -29.72
N TRP A 347 -10.47 -1.48 -30.27
CA TRP A 347 -9.07 -1.11 -30.50
C TRP A 347 -8.72 -0.80 -31.96
N ASN A 348 -9.69 -0.78 -32.88
CA ASN A 348 -9.45 -0.65 -34.33
C ASN A 348 -8.54 0.53 -34.70
N ASP A 349 -8.80 1.72 -34.13
CA ASP A 349 -8.02 2.93 -34.42
C ASP A 349 -6.58 2.87 -33.89
N LEU A 350 -6.29 1.91 -33.00
CA LEU A 350 -5.00 1.77 -32.33
C LEU A 350 -4.09 0.73 -32.99
N ARG A 351 -4.65 -0.28 -33.65
CA ARG A 351 -3.91 -1.50 -34.05
C ARG A 351 -2.67 -1.19 -34.87
N ASN A 352 -2.83 -0.35 -35.89
CA ASN A 352 -1.73 0.02 -36.79
C ASN A 352 -0.66 0.81 -36.04
N SER A 353 -1.06 1.76 -35.18
CA SER A 353 -0.11 2.55 -34.39
C SER A 353 0.66 1.70 -33.38
N ALA A 354 -0.02 0.77 -32.71
CA ALA A 354 0.60 -0.17 -31.79
C ALA A 354 1.56 -1.13 -32.52
N ALA A 355 1.16 -1.67 -33.67
CA ALA A 355 2.02 -2.52 -34.49
C ALA A 355 3.25 -1.76 -34.99
N ASP A 356 3.10 -0.51 -35.44
CA ASP A 356 4.21 0.33 -35.89
C ASP A 356 5.23 0.63 -34.78
N LYS A 357 4.76 0.95 -33.57
CA LYS A 357 5.63 1.18 -32.40
C LYS A 357 6.28 -0.12 -31.93
N LEU A 358 5.55 -1.23 -31.95
CA LEU A 358 6.10 -2.56 -31.64
C LEU A 358 7.21 -2.94 -32.62
N TRP A 359 7.02 -2.67 -33.91
CA TRP A 359 8.04 -2.87 -34.94
C TRP A 359 9.29 -2.02 -34.65
N LEU A 360 9.12 -0.73 -34.34
CA LEU A 360 10.24 0.15 -33.99
C LEU A 360 11.02 -0.40 -32.79
N LEU A 361 10.33 -0.80 -31.72
CA LEU A 361 10.93 -1.39 -30.54
C LEU A 361 11.65 -2.72 -30.86
N THR A 362 11.05 -3.55 -31.71
CA THR A 362 11.65 -4.80 -32.20
C THR A 362 12.94 -4.54 -32.94
N THR A 363 12.96 -3.58 -33.87
CA THR A 363 14.18 -3.24 -34.61
C THR A 363 15.28 -2.75 -33.68
N ARG A 364 14.97 -1.92 -32.68
CA ARG A 364 15.93 -1.41 -31.68
C ARG A 364 16.55 -2.54 -30.84
N ILE A 365 15.73 -3.44 -30.31
CA ILE A 365 16.23 -4.52 -29.44
C ILE A 365 16.95 -5.59 -30.26
N TYR A 366 16.46 -5.91 -31.46
CA TYR A 366 17.08 -6.90 -32.32
C TYR A 366 18.47 -6.46 -32.78
N THR A 367 18.64 -5.22 -33.25
CA THR A 367 19.95 -4.69 -33.66
C THR A 367 20.94 -4.68 -32.50
N TRP A 368 20.49 -4.30 -31.31
CA TRP A 368 21.31 -4.33 -30.11
C TRP A 368 21.70 -5.76 -29.70
N ALA A 369 20.76 -6.71 -29.74
CA ALA A 369 21.04 -8.12 -29.44
C ALA A 369 22.02 -8.75 -30.46
N GLU A 370 21.88 -8.42 -31.75
CA GLU A 370 22.78 -8.87 -32.82
C GLU A 370 24.21 -8.31 -32.65
N GLN A 371 24.34 -7.06 -32.20
CA GLN A 371 25.65 -6.47 -31.90
C GLN A 371 26.32 -7.18 -30.71
N LEU A 372 25.54 -7.50 -29.66
CA LEU A 372 26.04 -8.24 -28.50
C LEU A 372 26.53 -9.64 -28.87
N THR A 373 25.83 -10.36 -29.74
CA THR A 373 26.26 -11.71 -30.19
C THR A 373 27.50 -11.67 -31.08
N ARG A 374 27.71 -10.59 -31.84
CA ARG A 374 28.90 -10.38 -32.68
C ARG A 374 30.13 -9.87 -31.92
N GLY A 375 29.98 -9.45 -30.66
CA GLY A 375 31.07 -8.90 -29.85
C GLY A 375 31.60 -7.55 -30.36
N GLU A 376 30.82 -6.83 -31.16
CA GLU A 376 31.16 -5.50 -31.66
C GLU A 376 30.95 -4.46 -30.53
N GLY A 377 31.91 -3.55 -30.33
CA GLY A 377 31.80 -2.51 -29.30
C GLY A 377 30.58 -1.62 -29.51
N LEU A 378 29.76 -1.42 -28.46
CA LEU A 378 28.51 -0.67 -28.57
C LEU A 378 28.74 0.78 -29.04
N PRO A 379 28.15 1.23 -30.16
CA PRO A 379 28.17 2.63 -30.54
C PRO A 379 27.33 3.49 -29.57
N CYS A 380 27.81 4.72 -29.33
CA CYS A 380 27.52 5.56 -28.16
C CYS A 380 26.11 6.19 -28.07
N HIS A 381 25.16 5.86 -28.96
CA HIS A 381 24.06 6.79 -29.25
C HIS A 381 22.64 6.39 -28.85
N ASP A 382 22.34 5.11 -28.55
CA ASP A 382 20.98 4.64 -28.17
C ASP A 382 20.99 3.57 -27.06
N HIS A 383 21.78 3.77 -26.01
CA HIS A 383 22.12 2.71 -25.07
C HIS A 383 20.93 2.14 -24.28
N ILE A 384 20.53 0.93 -24.64
CA ILE A 384 19.96 -0.04 -23.71
C ILE A 384 21.02 -0.33 -22.64
N HIS A 385 20.64 -0.26 -21.37
CA HIS A 385 21.55 -0.44 -20.25
C HIS A 385 22.12 -1.87 -20.23
N GLY A 386 23.39 -2.03 -19.83
CA GLY A 386 24.07 -3.33 -19.84
C GLY A 386 23.42 -4.42 -18.99
N SER A 387 22.62 -4.04 -17.97
CA SER A 387 21.85 -4.98 -17.15
C SER A 387 20.79 -5.76 -17.93
N GLU A 388 20.42 -5.31 -19.13
CA GLU A 388 19.46 -6.00 -20.01
C GLU A 388 20.13 -7.12 -20.83
N ALA A 389 21.47 -7.15 -20.91
CA ALA A 389 22.21 -7.97 -21.88
C ALA A 389 21.91 -9.47 -21.74
N GLU A 390 21.69 -9.95 -20.51
CA GLU A 390 21.35 -11.35 -20.23
C GLU A 390 20.03 -11.78 -20.91
N ASN A 391 19.10 -10.85 -21.09
CA ASN A 391 17.78 -11.11 -21.68
C ASN A 391 17.69 -10.70 -23.15
N ALA A 392 18.77 -10.20 -23.76
CA ALA A 392 18.75 -9.60 -25.09
C ALA A 392 18.16 -10.52 -26.17
N THR A 393 18.70 -11.75 -26.28
CA THR A 393 18.24 -12.75 -27.24
C THR A 393 16.79 -13.17 -27.00
N PHE A 394 16.41 -13.36 -25.73
CA PHE A 394 15.03 -13.69 -25.37
C PHE A 394 14.06 -12.58 -25.78
N LEU A 395 14.37 -11.32 -25.45
CA LEU A 395 13.55 -10.17 -25.81
C LEU A 395 13.43 -10.00 -27.32
N ALA A 396 14.53 -10.15 -28.07
CA ALA A 396 14.53 -10.06 -29.53
C ALA A 396 13.63 -11.13 -30.17
N ASN A 397 13.77 -12.39 -29.76
CA ASN A 397 12.98 -13.50 -30.30
C ASN A 397 11.50 -13.40 -29.91
N MET A 398 11.20 -12.98 -28.68
CA MET A 398 9.84 -12.74 -28.20
C MET A 398 9.17 -11.60 -28.98
N LEU A 399 9.86 -10.49 -29.20
CA LEU A 399 9.35 -9.35 -29.96
C LEU A 399 9.15 -9.67 -31.43
N ARG A 400 10.07 -10.43 -32.04
CA ARG A 400 9.90 -10.95 -33.40
C ARG A 400 8.61 -11.76 -33.50
N SER A 401 8.40 -12.70 -32.59
CA SER A 401 7.19 -13.54 -32.54
C SER A 401 5.92 -12.71 -32.31
N THR A 402 6.00 -11.70 -31.44
CA THR A 402 4.88 -10.77 -31.18
C THR A 402 4.55 -9.92 -32.41
N CYS A 403 5.56 -9.42 -33.13
CA CYS A 403 5.38 -8.69 -34.39
C CYS A 403 4.74 -9.57 -35.47
N PHE A 404 5.15 -10.83 -35.59
CA PHE A 404 4.51 -11.77 -36.52
C PHE A 404 3.02 -11.95 -36.20
N ALA A 405 2.68 -12.03 -34.92
CA ALA A 405 1.30 -12.21 -34.50
C ALA A 405 0.39 -10.98 -34.76
N VAL A 406 0.96 -9.82 -35.11
CA VAL A 406 0.23 -8.60 -35.49
C VAL A 406 0.59 -8.11 -36.90
N GLU A 407 1.17 -8.98 -37.74
CA GLU A 407 1.73 -8.59 -39.04
C GLU A 407 0.72 -7.95 -39.99
N ASP A 408 -0.55 -8.37 -39.92
CA ASP A 408 -1.66 -7.83 -40.72
C ASP A 408 -1.88 -6.32 -40.53
N HIS A 409 -1.33 -5.75 -39.46
CA HIS A 409 -1.42 -4.33 -39.12
C HIS A 409 -0.17 -3.52 -39.50
N LEU A 410 0.86 -4.18 -40.03
CA LEU A 410 2.08 -3.54 -40.52
C LEU A 410 1.98 -3.22 -42.01
N ALA A 411 2.70 -2.17 -42.44
CA ALA A 411 2.90 -1.90 -43.85
C ALA A 411 3.71 -3.02 -44.53
N VAL A 412 3.47 -3.25 -45.82
CA VAL A 412 4.07 -4.35 -46.60
C VAL A 412 5.59 -4.35 -46.56
N ASP A 413 6.22 -3.18 -46.56
CA ASP A 413 7.68 -3.06 -46.47
C ASP A 413 8.23 -3.56 -45.13
N LYS A 414 7.48 -3.38 -44.03
CA LYS A 414 7.84 -3.86 -42.70
C LYS A 414 7.58 -5.36 -42.57
N GLN A 415 6.49 -5.87 -43.15
CA GLN A 415 6.22 -7.32 -43.22
C GLN A 415 7.36 -8.08 -43.92
N LEU A 416 7.84 -7.56 -45.06
CA LEU A 416 8.97 -8.15 -45.78
C LEU A 416 10.27 -8.13 -44.94
N LYS A 417 10.53 -7.04 -44.22
CA LYS A 417 11.69 -6.96 -43.32
C LYS A 417 11.58 -7.93 -42.15
N LEU A 418 10.38 -8.06 -41.55
CA LEU A 418 10.11 -9.00 -40.46
C LEU A 418 10.34 -10.45 -40.89
N ALA A 419 9.88 -10.82 -42.09
CA ALA A 419 10.08 -12.16 -42.65
C ALA A 419 11.56 -12.52 -42.85
N ASN A 420 12.43 -11.51 -43.05
CA ASN A 420 13.87 -11.69 -43.21
C ASN A 420 14.65 -11.71 -41.89
N LEU A 421 14.01 -11.40 -40.74
CA LEU A 421 14.67 -11.50 -39.44
C LEU A 421 14.76 -12.96 -39.02
N GLU A 422 15.98 -13.48 -38.83
CA GLU A 422 16.21 -14.81 -38.28
C GLU A 422 15.97 -14.83 -36.76
N ALA A 423 15.89 -16.03 -36.16
CA ALA A 423 15.92 -16.14 -34.71
C ALA A 423 17.37 -16.01 -34.24
N LEU A 424 17.61 -15.20 -33.20
CA LEU A 424 18.94 -15.03 -32.60
C LEU A 424 19.27 -16.11 -31.58
#